data_AF-A0A1X6MK80-F1
#
_entry.id   AF-A0A1X6MK80-F1
#
_cell.length_a   1.000
_cell.length_b   1.000
_cell.length_c   1.000
_cell.angle_alpha   90.00
_cell.angle_beta   90.00
_cell.angle_gamma   90.00
#
_symmetry.space_group_name_H-M   'P 1'
#
loop_
_entity.id
_entity.type
_entity.pdbx_description
1 polymer ?
#
loop_
_entity_poly.entity_id
_entity_poly.type
_entity_poly.pdbx_seq_one_letter_code
_entity_poly.pdbx_strand_id
1 'polypeptide(L)'
;MASAWESKTQKCRERYLTASTYLSSRAFPSTLLSPTPSLAPSPDSHPVLLPGVDALNHARGQPVSWAVSTAPNAPSSISLVLHNAHPAGAELFNNYGPKPNAELILGYGFALPHNPDDTIVLKLGGASAAQHAQHNNAVAGWEVGRGALGAEPVWEAVLAAVCDPDEEDERTVEDELCAADALEEMAQNLYDRLPKGPPEGALRPEVTHMLEHYLEGQRDILQSLIQFARDKAREAIRAAQELGLQVVDEEDEEEA
;
A
#
# COMPACT_ATOMS: atom_id res chain seq x y z
N MET A 1 19.29 -41.37 15.63
CA MET A 1 19.01 -40.18 16.47
C MET A 1 18.82 -38.91 15.64
N ALA A 2 19.66 -38.62 14.62
CA ALA A 2 19.49 -37.46 13.73
C ALA A 2 18.11 -37.40 13.00
N SER A 3 17.67 -38.50 12.40
CA SER A 3 16.37 -38.58 11.71
C SER A 3 15.14 -38.30 12.60
N ALA A 4 15.18 -38.72 13.88
CA ALA A 4 14.10 -38.45 14.83
C ALA A 4 14.10 -36.99 15.33
N TRP A 5 15.26 -36.34 15.36
CA TRP A 5 15.39 -34.92 15.65
C TRP A 5 14.89 -34.06 14.47
N GLU A 6 15.29 -34.41 13.26
CA GLU A 6 14.86 -33.75 12.02
C GLU A 6 13.34 -33.81 11.83
N SER A 7 12.73 -34.98 12.06
CA SER A 7 11.28 -35.15 12.03
C SER A 7 10.53 -34.33 13.10
N LYS A 8 11.09 -34.21 14.31
CA LYS A 8 10.51 -33.38 15.38
C LYS A 8 10.58 -31.89 15.04
N THR A 9 11.72 -31.43 14.53
CA THR A 9 11.94 -30.03 14.13
C THR A 9 11.01 -29.63 12.99
N GLN A 10 10.83 -30.51 12.00
CA GLN A 10 9.88 -30.29 10.90
C GLN A 10 8.44 -30.12 11.42
N LYS A 11 8.00 -31.02 12.30
CA LYS A 11 6.65 -30.94 12.90
C LYS A 11 6.46 -29.68 13.76
N CYS A 12 7.49 -29.24 14.48
CA CYS A 12 7.45 -27.99 15.22
C CYS A 12 7.33 -26.78 14.29
N ARG A 13 8.09 -26.77 13.18
CA ARG A 13 8.02 -25.71 12.17
C ARG A 13 6.64 -25.63 11.53
N GLU A 14 6.07 -26.76 11.12
CA GLU A 14 4.73 -26.82 10.53
C GLU A 14 3.67 -26.27 11.51
N ARG A 15 3.69 -26.71 12.77
CA ARG A 15 2.76 -26.21 13.80
C ARG A 15 2.91 -24.72 14.05
N TYR A 16 4.14 -24.23 14.10
CA TYR A 16 4.42 -22.81 14.27
C TYR A 16 3.85 -22.01 13.09
N LEU A 17 4.17 -22.40 11.86
CA LEU A 17 3.66 -21.73 10.67
C LEU A 17 2.13 -21.75 10.60
N THR A 18 1.50 -22.90 10.86
CA THR A 18 0.04 -23.01 10.91
C THR A 18 -0.56 -22.06 11.95
N ALA A 19 -0.03 -22.04 13.18
CA ALA A 19 -0.53 -21.17 14.23
C ALA A 19 -0.32 -19.68 13.90
N SER A 20 0.85 -19.33 13.36
CA SER A 20 1.15 -17.97 12.91
C SER A 20 0.21 -17.52 11.80
N THR A 21 -0.08 -18.38 10.81
CA THR A 21 -1.04 -18.08 9.74
C THR A 21 -2.45 -17.87 10.28
N TYR A 22 -2.91 -18.68 11.24
CA TYR A 22 -4.22 -18.48 11.85
C TYR A 22 -4.30 -17.15 12.60
N LEU A 23 -3.27 -16.80 13.37
CA LEU A 23 -3.24 -15.53 14.07
C LEU A 23 -3.16 -14.33 13.11
N SER A 24 -2.31 -14.37 12.09
CA SER A 24 -2.16 -13.24 11.17
C SER A 24 -3.40 -12.98 10.31
N SER A 25 -4.11 -14.05 9.92
CA SER A 25 -5.24 -13.95 8.98
C SER A 25 -6.61 -13.79 9.63
N ARG A 26 -6.75 -14.09 10.92
CA ARG A 26 -8.07 -14.18 11.60
C ARG A 26 -8.15 -13.41 12.92
N ALA A 27 -7.04 -12.88 13.44
CA ALA A 27 -7.08 -12.18 14.73
C ALA A 27 -7.64 -10.77 14.61
N PHE A 28 -8.28 -10.35 15.70
CA PHE A 28 -8.73 -8.99 15.96
C PHE A 28 -7.91 -8.40 17.11
N PRO A 29 -7.79 -7.07 17.23
CA PRO A 29 -7.16 -6.49 18.41
C PRO A 29 -8.07 -6.65 19.63
N SER A 30 -7.47 -6.96 20.79
CA SER A 30 -8.22 -7.11 22.06
C SER A 30 -8.93 -5.83 22.52
N THR A 31 -8.58 -4.67 21.96
CA THR A 31 -9.31 -3.39 22.15
C THR A 31 -10.78 -3.49 21.76
N LEU A 32 -11.12 -4.42 20.85
CA LEU A 32 -12.50 -4.72 20.48
C LEU A 32 -13.31 -5.24 21.67
N LEU A 33 -12.68 -5.90 22.63
CA LEU A 33 -13.33 -6.45 23.83
C LEU A 33 -13.19 -5.52 25.05
N SER A 34 -12.65 -4.33 24.87
CA SER A 34 -12.46 -3.36 25.96
C SER A 34 -13.78 -2.64 26.33
N PRO A 35 -13.85 -1.96 27.50
CA PRO A 35 -15.02 -1.17 27.89
C PRO A 35 -15.42 -0.09 26.87
N THR A 36 -14.45 0.37 26.06
CA THR A 36 -14.62 1.28 24.92
C THR A 36 -14.15 0.58 23.65
N PRO A 37 -14.99 -0.28 23.04
CA PRO A 37 -14.61 -1.11 21.91
C PRO A 37 -13.98 -0.31 20.76
N SER A 38 -12.87 -0.81 20.23
CA SER A 38 -12.20 -0.24 19.06
C SER A 38 -11.62 -1.34 18.19
N LEU A 39 -11.64 -1.15 16.87
CA LEU A 39 -10.92 -2.00 15.92
C LEU A 39 -9.47 -1.53 15.70
N ALA A 40 -9.07 -0.41 16.31
CA ALA A 40 -7.68 0.04 16.28
C ALA A 40 -6.89 -0.67 17.39
N PRO A 41 -5.71 -1.24 17.07
CA PRO A 41 -4.81 -1.78 18.09
C PRO A 41 -4.24 -0.65 18.97
N SER A 42 -3.91 -0.98 20.22
CA SER A 42 -3.12 -0.15 21.13
C SER A 42 -1.81 -0.86 21.50
N PRO A 43 -0.81 -0.16 22.07
CA PRO A 43 0.44 -0.80 22.51
C PRO A 43 0.24 -1.96 23.50
N ASP A 44 -0.82 -1.91 24.30
CA ASP A 44 -1.19 -2.94 25.28
C ASP A 44 -2.16 -3.99 24.71
N SER A 45 -2.59 -3.82 23.45
CA SER A 45 -3.50 -4.76 22.80
C SER A 45 -2.77 -6.02 22.35
N HIS A 46 -3.50 -7.13 22.33
CA HIS A 46 -3.00 -8.42 21.86
C HIS A 46 -4.00 -9.03 20.88
N PRO A 47 -3.55 -9.90 19.96
CA PRO A 47 -4.44 -10.58 19.04
C PRO A 47 -5.41 -11.48 19.80
N VAL A 48 -6.68 -11.47 19.39
CA VAL A 48 -7.73 -12.38 19.87
C VAL A 48 -8.44 -13.04 18.68
N LEU A 49 -8.80 -14.31 18.83
CA LEU A 49 -9.62 -15.02 17.85
C LEU A 49 -11.08 -15.00 18.32
N LEU A 50 -12.00 -14.80 17.38
CA LEU A 50 -13.44 -14.69 17.64
C LEU A 50 -14.18 -15.77 16.86
N PRO A 51 -14.29 -17.00 17.41
CA PRO A 51 -14.84 -18.13 16.69
C PRO A 51 -16.22 -17.84 16.10
N GLY A 52 -16.37 -18.13 14.81
CA GLY A 52 -17.61 -17.97 14.06
C GLY A 52 -17.68 -16.62 13.35
N VAL A 53 -17.28 -15.52 14.01
CA VAL A 53 -17.20 -14.21 13.34
C VAL A 53 -15.95 -14.11 12.48
N ASP A 54 -14.84 -14.70 12.92
CA ASP A 54 -13.58 -14.80 12.19
C ASP A 54 -13.69 -15.61 10.89
N ALA A 55 -14.76 -16.39 10.69
CA ALA A 55 -15.00 -17.15 9.47
C ALA A 55 -15.49 -16.29 8.29
N LEU A 56 -16.01 -15.07 8.56
CA LEU A 56 -16.62 -14.22 7.54
C LEU A 56 -15.55 -13.60 6.63
N ASN A 57 -15.73 -13.75 5.31
CA ASN A 57 -14.80 -13.25 4.31
C ASN A 57 -14.87 -11.72 4.15
N HIS A 58 -13.84 -11.15 3.55
CA HIS A 58 -13.74 -9.73 3.24
C HIS A 58 -14.59 -9.35 2.03
N ALA A 59 -15.39 -8.29 2.17
CA ALA A 59 -15.86 -7.48 1.04
C ALA A 59 -15.59 -6.00 1.34
N ARG A 60 -14.82 -5.36 0.47
CA ARG A 60 -14.45 -3.95 0.59
C ARG A 60 -15.71 -3.08 0.59
N GLY A 61 -15.82 -2.19 1.58
CA GLY A 61 -16.93 -1.24 1.66
C GLY A 61 -18.26 -1.87 2.07
N GLN A 62 -18.29 -3.15 2.45
CA GLN A 62 -19.48 -3.78 3.00
C GLN A 62 -19.93 -3.01 4.25
N PRO A 63 -21.19 -2.52 4.32
CA PRO A 63 -21.66 -1.70 5.42
C PRO A 63 -21.97 -2.60 6.61
N VAL A 64 -20.97 -2.75 7.48
CA VAL A 64 -21.04 -3.52 8.71
C VAL A 64 -20.66 -2.68 9.91
N SER A 65 -21.19 -3.01 11.09
CA SER A 65 -20.74 -2.44 12.35
C SER A 65 -20.47 -3.53 13.37
N TRP A 66 -19.51 -3.27 14.23
CA TRP A 66 -19.21 -4.13 15.37
C TRP A 66 -19.91 -3.59 16.61
N ALA A 67 -20.74 -4.42 17.22
CA ALA A 67 -21.44 -4.10 18.46
C ALA A 67 -20.98 -5.04 19.56
N VAL A 68 -20.57 -4.46 20.68
CA VAL A 68 -20.18 -5.20 21.88
C VAL A 68 -21.13 -4.80 22.98
N SER A 69 -21.81 -5.80 23.54
CA SER A 69 -22.72 -5.61 24.66
C SER A 69 -22.09 -6.19 25.91
N THR A 70 -21.97 -5.35 26.93
CA THR A 70 -21.61 -5.75 28.29
C THR A 70 -22.72 -5.28 29.21
N ALA A 71 -23.34 -6.20 29.95
CA ALA A 71 -24.40 -5.86 30.90
C ALA A 71 -24.14 -6.58 32.23
N PRO A 72 -24.42 -5.95 33.39
CA PRO A 72 -24.14 -6.56 34.70
C PRO A 72 -24.82 -7.91 34.92
N ASN A 73 -25.97 -8.13 34.28
CA ASN A 73 -26.83 -9.29 34.49
C ASN A 73 -27.08 -10.10 33.19
N ALA A 74 -26.25 -9.91 32.16
CA ALA A 74 -26.35 -10.68 30.91
C ALA A 74 -24.95 -11.07 30.41
N PRO A 75 -24.80 -12.19 29.69
CA PRO A 75 -23.51 -12.56 29.11
C PRO A 75 -23.07 -11.48 28.13
N SER A 76 -21.78 -11.10 28.22
CA SER A 76 -21.18 -10.23 27.22
C SER A 76 -21.27 -10.87 25.85
N SER A 77 -21.55 -10.08 24.82
CA SER A 77 -21.64 -10.56 23.45
C SER A 77 -20.97 -9.61 22.48
N ILE A 78 -20.52 -10.18 21.36
CA ILE A 78 -20.00 -9.44 20.21
C ILE A 78 -20.83 -9.81 18.99
N SER A 79 -21.16 -8.81 18.18
CA SER A 79 -21.98 -8.97 16.99
C SER A 79 -21.37 -8.20 15.83
N LEU A 80 -21.32 -8.84 14.65
CA LEU A 80 -21.16 -8.15 13.38
C LEU A 80 -22.56 -7.86 12.84
N VAL A 81 -22.94 -6.59 12.78
CA VAL A 81 -24.23 -6.11 12.32
C VAL A 81 -24.11 -5.72 10.86
N LEU A 82 -24.90 -6.36 10.00
CA LEU A 82 -25.00 -6.04 8.57
C LEU A 82 -26.10 -4.98 8.38
N HIS A 83 -25.82 -3.92 7.64
CA HIS A 83 -26.80 -2.83 7.42
C HIS A 83 -27.60 -2.96 6.13
N ASN A 84 -27.33 -4.00 5.34
CA ASN A 84 -28.07 -4.32 4.13
C ASN A 84 -28.90 -5.59 4.32
N ALA A 85 -30.01 -5.68 3.59
CA ALA A 85 -30.76 -6.93 3.48
C ALA A 85 -29.96 -7.94 2.65
N HIS A 86 -29.90 -9.19 3.12
CA HIS A 86 -29.24 -10.29 2.43
C HIS A 86 -30.26 -11.39 2.08
N PRO A 87 -30.30 -11.87 0.82
CA PRO A 87 -31.18 -12.97 0.45
C PRO A 87 -30.74 -14.27 1.13
N ALA A 88 -31.69 -15.17 1.38
CA ALA A 88 -31.40 -16.47 1.94
C ALA A 88 -30.41 -17.24 1.04
N GLY A 89 -29.36 -17.80 1.65
CA GLY A 89 -28.30 -18.52 0.94
C GLY A 89 -27.19 -17.63 0.36
N ALA A 90 -27.29 -16.30 0.46
CA ALA A 90 -26.17 -15.43 0.13
C ALA A 90 -25.08 -15.48 1.21
N GLU A 91 -23.83 -15.35 0.76
CA GLU A 91 -22.70 -15.18 1.66
C GLU A 91 -22.81 -13.86 2.43
N LEU A 92 -22.41 -13.91 3.70
CA LEU A 92 -22.33 -12.75 4.58
C LEU A 92 -20.87 -12.33 4.67
N PHE A 93 -20.60 -11.07 4.37
CA PHE A 93 -19.26 -10.53 4.36
C PHE A 93 -19.01 -9.63 5.56
N ASN A 94 -17.77 -9.63 6.02
CA ASN A 94 -17.20 -8.61 6.87
C ASN A 94 -16.44 -7.58 6.03
N ASN A 95 -16.09 -6.44 6.60
CA ASN A 95 -15.23 -5.44 6.00
C ASN A 95 -13.94 -5.32 6.84
N TYR A 96 -12.81 -5.71 6.25
CA TYR A 96 -11.51 -5.68 6.95
C TYR A 96 -10.86 -4.30 6.92
N GLY A 97 -11.48 -3.32 6.24
CA GLY A 97 -10.92 -2.00 6.00
C GLY A 97 -10.24 -1.87 4.63
N PRO A 98 -9.79 -0.65 4.29
CA PRO A 98 -9.09 -0.39 3.04
C PRO A 98 -7.64 -0.91 3.14
N LYS A 99 -7.36 -2.06 2.53
CA LYS A 99 -6.05 -2.72 2.63
C LYS A 99 -5.42 -2.90 1.24
N PRO A 100 -4.14 -2.55 1.06
CA PRO A 100 -3.44 -2.84 -0.18
C PRO A 100 -3.22 -4.35 -0.34
N ASN A 101 -3.06 -4.80 -1.58
CA ASN A 101 -2.80 -6.22 -1.89
C ASN A 101 -1.52 -6.73 -1.23
N ALA A 102 -0.52 -5.88 -1.00
CA ALA A 102 0.67 -6.25 -0.23
C ALA A 102 0.30 -6.74 1.19
N GLU A 103 -0.60 -6.04 1.86
CA GLU A 103 -1.08 -6.43 3.19
C GLU A 103 -2.03 -7.63 3.12
N LEU A 104 -2.93 -7.68 2.14
CA LEU A 104 -3.86 -8.81 1.98
C LEU A 104 -3.13 -10.13 1.71
N ILE A 105 -2.08 -10.11 0.89
CA ILE A 105 -1.28 -11.31 0.59
C ILE A 105 -0.51 -11.76 1.83
N LEU A 106 0.19 -10.85 2.50
CA LEU A 106 1.06 -11.18 3.63
C LEU A 106 0.27 -11.51 4.91
N GLY A 107 -0.85 -10.83 5.13
CA GLY A 107 -1.68 -11.01 6.33
C GLY A 107 -2.73 -12.11 6.17
N TYR A 108 -3.41 -12.16 5.02
CA TYR A 108 -4.65 -12.90 4.84
C TYR A 108 -4.58 -14.00 3.76
N GLY A 109 -3.56 -13.98 2.90
CA GLY A 109 -3.36 -15.00 1.87
C GLY A 109 -4.34 -14.91 0.69
N PHE A 110 -4.79 -13.70 0.35
CA PHE A 110 -5.55 -13.43 -0.87
C PHE A 110 -5.20 -12.05 -1.44
N ALA A 111 -5.64 -11.74 -2.66
CA ALA A 111 -5.52 -10.44 -3.30
C ALA A 111 -6.80 -10.12 -4.06
N LEU A 112 -7.13 -8.84 -4.17
CA LEU A 112 -8.30 -8.33 -4.89
C LEU A 112 -7.87 -7.82 -6.28
N PRO A 113 -8.57 -8.21 -7.37
CA PRO A 113 -8.37 -7.58 -8.66
C PRO A 113 -8.83 -6.12 -8.61
N HIS A 114 -8.14 -5.23 -9.33
CA HIS A 114 -8.48 -3.81 -9.39
C HIS A 114 -8.66 -3.16 -8.02
N ASN A 115 -7.84 -3.55 -7.02
CA ASN A 115 -7.99 -3.07 -5.66
C ASN A 115 -7.73 -1.56 -5.58
N PRO A 116 -8.73 -0.72 -5.28
CA PRO A 116 -8.56 0.73 -5.28
C PRO A 116 -7.66 1.22 -4.13
N ASP A 117 -7.44 0.39 -3.10
CA ASP A 117 -6.58 0.71 -1.96
C ASP A 117 -5.15 0.16 -2.13
N ASP A 118 -4.78 -0.30 -3.33
CA ASP A 118 -3.39 -0.70 -3.60
C ASP A 118 -2.45 0.49 -3.51
N THR A 119 -1.29 0.25 -2.89
CA THR A 119 -0.22 1.22 -2.71
C THR A 119 1.15 0.60 -2.97
N ILE A 120 2.12 1.46 -3.26
CA ILE A 120 3.56 1.17 -3.30
C ILE A 120 4.27 2.09 -2.31
N VAL A 121 5.41 1.64 -1.77
CA VAL A 121 6.26 2.48 -0.93
C VAL A 121 7.53 2.84 -1.70
N LEU A 122 7.72 4.12 -1.99
CA LEU A 122 8.91 4.66 -2.63
C LEU A 122 9.92 5.13 -1.59
N LYS A 123 11.19 4.88 -1.85
CA LYS A 123 12.31 5.36 -1.04
C LYS A 123 13.28 6.10 -1.94
N LEU A 124 13.37 7.40 -1.74
CA LEU A 124 14.33 8.28 -2.41
C LEU A 124 15.67 8.23 -1.64
N GLY A 125 16.77 8.17 -2.39
CA GLY A 125 18.13 8.28 -1.85
C GLY A 125 18.61 9.73 -1.87
N GLY A 126 19.63 10.04 -1.06
CA GLY A 126 20.26 11.37 -1.02
C GLY A 126 20.06 12.11 0.29
N ALA A 127 20.94 13.08 0.57
CA ALA A 127 20.93 13.85 1.82
C ALA A 127 19.69 14.75 1.93
N SER A 128 19.32 15.46 0.85
CA SER A 128 18.15 16.35 0.79
C SER A 128 16.84 15.56 0.94
N ALA A 129 16.71 14.42 0.24
CA ALA A 129 15.57 13.52 0.38
C ALA A 129 15.44 12.95 1.80
N ALA A 130 16.56 12.64 2.47
CA ALA A 130 16.55 12.15 3.85
C ALA A 130 16.13 13.23 4.85
N GLN A 131 16.56 14.48 4.67
CA GLN A 131 16.11 15.62 5.48
C GLN A 131 14.60 15.88 5.32
N HIS A 132 14.11 15.87 4.07
CA HIS A 132 12.68 16.00 3.80
C HIS A 132 11.85 14.84 4.38
N ALA A 133 12.35 13.61 4.28
CA ALA A 133 11.70 12.45 4.89
C ALA A 133 11.61 12.57 6.41
N GLN A 134 12.63 13.13 7.07
CA GLN A 134 12.63 13.33 8.51
C GLN A 134 11.68 14.46 8.94
N HIS A 135 11.62 15.55 8.18
CA HIS A 135 10.69 16.66 8.44
C HIS A 135 9.22 16.23 8.28
N ASN A 136 8.93 15.39 7.28
CA ASN A 136 7.58 14.92 6.97
C ASN A 136 7.22 13.59 7.63
N ASN A 137 8.03 13.12 8.59
CA ASN A 137 7.82 11.84 9.30
C ASN A 137 7.69 10.61 8.38
N ALA A 138 8.29 10.67 7.19
CA ALA A 138 8.30 9.65 6.14
C ALA A 138 9.53 8.72 6.24
N VAL A 139 10.00 8.41 7.44
CA VAL A 139 11.19 7.58 7.70
C VAL A 139 11.09 6.19 7.06
N ALA A 140 9.87 5.70 6.83
CA ALA A 140 9.60 4.41 6.17
C ALA A 140 9.56 4.47 4.63
N GLY A 141 9.60 5.67 4.03
CA GLY A 141 9.32 5.92 2.61
C GLY A 141 7.99 6.66 2.41
N TRP A 142 7.67 6.95 1.16
CA TRP A 142 6.44 7.60 0.72
C TRP A 142 5.48 6.59 0.12
N GLU A 143 4.23 6.61 0.57
CA GLU A 143 3.19 5.72 0.07
C GLU A 143 2.45 6.38 -1.10
N VAL A 144 2.42 5.71 -2.25
CA VAL A 144 1.70 6.16 -3.46
C VAL A 144 0.67 5.10 -3.85
N GLY A 145 -0.58 5.52 -3.98
CA GLY A 145 -1.70 4.70 -4.41
C GLY A 145 -2.07 4.89 -5.87
N ARG A 146 -3.11 4.18 -6.31
CA ARG A 146 -3.65 4.28 -7.68
C ARG A 146 -4.09 5.71 -7.98
N GLY A 147 -3.95 6.13 -9.25
CA GLY A 147 -4.32 7.48 -9.66
C GLY A 147 -3.42 8.56 -9.06
N ALA A 148 -2.16 8.22 -8.75
CA ALA A 148 -1.16 9.12 -8.15
C ALA A 148 -1.59 9.69 -6.77
N LEU A 149 -2.47 8.98 -6.05
CA LEU A 149 -2.81 9.34 -4.67
C LEU A 149 -1.55 9.29 -3.80
N GLY A 150 -1.21 10.40 -3.15
CA GLY A 150 0.02 10.49 -2.35
C GLY A 150 1.30 10.76 -3.16
N ALA A 151 1.20 11.13 -4.44
CA ALA A 151 2.36 11.50 -5.26
C ALA A 151 2.95 12.87 -4.90
N GLU A 152 2.14 13.83 -4.43
CA GLU A 152 2.61 15.20 -4.13
C GLU A 152 3.76 15.25 -3.10
N PRO A 153 3.73 14.50 -1.99
CA PRO A 153 4.87 14.44 -1.08
C PRO A 153 6.15 13.82 -1.69
N VAL A 154 6.00 12.95 -2.69
CA VAL A 154 7.14 12.41 -3.45
C VAL A 154 7.71 13.48 -4.36
N TRP A 155 6.83 14.19 -5.09
CA TRP A 155 7.18 15.32 -5.94
C TRP A 155 8.01 16.37 -5.20
N GLU A 156 7.52 16.87 -4.06
CA GLU A 156 8.25 17.87 -3.28
C GLU A 156 9.63 17.37 -2.81
N ALA A 157 9.74 16.08 -2.50
CA ALA A 157 11.00 15.48 -2.10
C ALA A 157 11.99 15.32 -3.27
N VAL A 158 11.49 15.06 -4.49
CA VAL A 158 12.32 15.02 -5.71
C VAL A 158 12.74 16.43 -6.10
N LEU A 159 11.80 17.37 -6.11
CA LEU A 159 12.07 18.78 -6.42
C LEU A 159 13.15 19.34 -5.50
N ALA A 160 13.02 19.15 -4.18
CA ALA A 160 14.03 19.60 -3.22
C ALA A 160 15.38 18.85 -3.31
N ALA A 161 15.43 17.69 -3.97
CA ALA A 161 16.68 16.99 -4.24
C ALA A 161 17.38 17.49 -5.50
N VAL A 162 16.63 18.11 -6.42
CA VAL A 162 17.13 18.71 -7.65
C VAL A 162 17.55 20.17 -7.43
N CYS A 163 16.81 20.93 -6.62
CA CYS A 163 17.15 22.32 -6.31
C CYS A 163 18.51 22.45 -5.62
N ASP A 164 19.30 23.45 -6.01
CA ASP A 164 20.58 23.78 -5.38
C ASP A 164 20.34 24.37 -3.97
N PRO A 165 20.90 23.78 -2.90
CA PRO A 165 20.76 24.31 -1.55
C PRO A 165 21.41 25.70 -1.35
N ASP A 166 22.30 26.13 -2.24
CA ASP A 166 22.99 27.42 -2.17
C ASP A 166 22.21 28.55 -2.89
N GLU A 167 21.14 28.24 -3.63
CA GLU A 167 20.23 29.22 -4.25
C GLU A 167 18.97 29.39 -3.38
N GLU A 168 19.00 30.37 -2.48
CA GLU A 168 18.04 30.45 -1.36
C GLU A 168 16.59 30.84 -1.71
N ASP A 169 16.23 31.32 -2.93
CA ASP A 169 14.92 32.01 -3.04
C ASP A 169 14.04 31.90 -4.29
N GLU A 170 14.38 31.26 -5.42
CA GLU A 170 13.37 31.09 -6.51
C GLU A 170 13.45 29.72 -7.18
N ARG A 171 12.43 28.88 -6.94
CA ARG A 171 12.19 27.66 -7.74
C ARG A 171 12.09 28.07 -9.21
N THR A 172 13.01 27.59 -10.04
CA THR A 172 13.01 27.92 -11.46
C THR A 172 12.16 26.93 -12.25
N VAL A 173 11.78 27.32 -13.47
CA VAL A 173 11.14 26.39 -14.43
C VAL A 173 12.08 25.22 -14.72
N GLU A 174 13.38 25.47 -14.79
CA GLU A 174 14.40 24.44 -15.03
C GLU A 174 14.42 23.40 -13.90
N ASP A 175 14.32 23.84 -12.63
CA ASP A 175 14.20 22.93 -11.48
C ASP A 175 12.96 22.03 -11.57
N GLU A 176 11.80 22.61 -11.93
CA GLU A 176 10.56 21.87 -12.07
C GLU A 176 10.62 20.85 -13.23
N LEU A 177 11.21 21.22 -14.36
CA LEU A 177 11.40 20.30 -15.49
C LEU A 177 12.36 19.17 -15.14
N CYS A 178 13.51 19.49 -14.54
CA CYS A 178 14.49 18.49 -14.11
C CYS A 178 13.91 17.54 -13.04
N ALA A 179 13.11 18.06 -12.10
CA ALA A 179 12.41 17.24 -11.12
C ALA A 179 11.34 16.33 -11.74
N ALA A 180 10.62 16.82 -12.76
CA ALA A 180 9.64 16.03 -13.50
C ALA A 180 10.30 14.89 -14.27
N ASP A 181 11.39 15.17 -14.99
CA ASP A 181 12.15 14.17 -15.73
C ASP A 181 12.75 13.13 -14.78
N ALA A 182 13.34 13.56 -13.66
CA ALA A 182 13.86 12.65 -12.65
C ALA A 182 12.76 11.73 -12.08
N LEU A 183 11.58 12.26 -11.76
CA LEU A 183 10.47 11.47 -11.25
C LEU A 183 9.92 10.49 -12.29
N GLU A 184 9.78 10.93 -13.54
CA GLU A 184 9.38 10.07 -14.66
C GLU A 184 10.37 8.93 -14.85
N GLU A 185 11.67 9.23 -14.94
CA GLU A 185 12.71 8.24 -15.17
C GLU A 185 12.77 7.22 -14.02
N MET A 186 12.67 7.68 -12.77
CA MET A 186 12.62 6.79 -11.60
C MET A 186 11.40 5.86 -11.65
N ALA A 187 10.22 6.39 -11.97
CA ALA A 187 8.99 5.60 -12.05
C ALA A 187 9.02 4.60 -13.22
N GLN A 188 9.55 5.02 -14.38
CA GLN A 188 9.74 4.17 -15.57
C GLN A 188 10.73 3.05 -15.29
N ASN A 189 11.87 3.35 -14.66
CA ASN A 189 12.86 2.35 -14.25
C ASN A 189 12.25 1.30 -13.30
N LEU A 190 11.38 1.70 -12.38
CA LEU A 190 10.66 0.77 -11.50
C LEU A 190 9.65 -0.08 -12.28
N TYR A 191 8.94 0.52 -13.24
CA TYR A 191 7.96 -0.15 -14.07
C TYR A 191 8.61 -1.26 -14.92
N ASP A 192 9.74 -0.95 -15.56
CA ASP A 192 10.45 -1.88 -16.44
C ASP A 192 11.09 -3.06 -15.68
N ARG A 193 11.36 -2.86 -14.38
CA ARG A 193 11.86 -3.91 -13.48
C ARG A 193 10.78 -4.86 -12.99
N LEU A 194 9.50 -4.55 -13.16
CA LEU A 194 8.43 -5.43 -12.71
C LEU A 194 8.47 -6.77 -13.48
N PRO A 195 8.23 -7.90 -12.78
CA PRO A 195 8.11 -9.20 -13.44
C PRO A 195 7.06 -9.16 -14.55
N LYS A 196 7.39 -9.71 -15.72
CA LYS A 196 6.47 -9.81 -16.87
C LYS A 196 5.45 -10.94 -16.73
N GLY A 197 5.69 -11.88 -15.82
CA GLY A 197 4.85 -13.03 -15.57
C GLY A 197 5.32 -13.81 -14.34
N PRO A 198 4.63 -14.91 -13.99
CA PRO A 198 5.05 -15.76 -12.89
C PRO A 198 6.45 -16.35 -13.14
N PRO A 199 7.24 -16.57 -12.07
CA PRO A 199 8.56 -17.18 -12.20
C PRO A 199 8.49 -18.58 -12.81
N GLU A 200 9.59 -19.02 -13.44
CA GLU A 200 9.72 -20.39 -13.96
C GLU A 200 9.61 -21.40 -12.81
N GLY A 201 8.49 -22.12 -12.76
CA GLY A 201 8.21 -23.11 -11.73
C GLY A 201 6.71 -23.34 -11.54
N ALA A 202 6.35 -24.44 -10.88
CA ALA A 202 4.96 -24.74 -10.56
C ALA A 202 4.52 -23.93 -9.33
N LEU A 203 4.01 -22.71 -9.53
CA LEU A 203 3.23 -22.02 -8.51
C LEU A 203 1.84 -22.66 -8.39
N ARG A 204 1.28 -22.63 -7.18
CA ARG A 204 -0.13 -22.98 -6.98
C ARG A 204 -0.99 -21.99 -7.77
N PRO A 205 -2.10 -22.41 -8.38
CA PRO A 205 -2.98 -21.52 -9.15
C PRO A 205 -3.43 -20.29 -8.37
N GLU A 206 -3.78 -20.46 -7.09
CA GLU A 206 -4.25 -19.39 -6.22
C GLU A 206 -3.14 -18.37 -5.93
N VAL A 207 -1.89 -18.83 -5.82
CA VAL A 207 -0.72 -17.95 -5.65
C VAL A 207 -0.41 -17.19 -6.93
N THR A 208 -0.68 -17.80 -8.08
CA THR A 208 -0.51 -17.15 -9.38
C THR A 208 -1.50 -15.99 -9.52
N HIS A 209 -2.78 -16.19 -9.20
CA HIS A 209 -3.77 -15.11 -9.19
C HIS A 209 -3.41 -13.98 -8.23
N MET A 210 -2.89 -14.31 -7.03
CA MET A 210 -2.43 -13.28 -6.09
C MET A 210 -1.30 -12.43 -6.67
N LEU A 211 -0.32 -13.07 -7.31
CA LEU A 211 0.78 -12.38 -7.97
C LEU A 211 0.30 -11.51 -9.12
N GLU A 212 -0.64 -12.00 -9.93
CA GLU A 212 -1.24 -11.25 -11.04
C GLU A 212 -1.94 -9.99 -10.55
N HIS A 213 -2.83 -10.09 -9.55
CA HIS A 213 -3.53 -8.94 -8.98
C HIS A 213 -2.56 -7.94 -8.32
N TYR A 214 -1.52 -8.43 -7.64
CA TYR A 214 -0.50 -7.57 -7.07
C TYR A 214 0.26 -6.79 -8.15
N LEU A 215 0.75 -7.48 -9.19
CA LEU A 215 1.50 -6.86 -10.28
C LEU A 215 0.63 -5.90 -11.12
N GLU A 216 -0.65 -6.20 -11.30
CA GLU A 216 -1.61 -5.27 -11.88
C GLU A 216 -1.62 -3.94 -11.12
N GLY A 217 -1.79 -3.97 -9.80
CA GLY A 217 -1.78 -2.77 -8.97
C GLY A 217 -0.46 -2.00 -9.03
N GLN A 218 0.67 -2.70 -8.95
CA GLN A 218 1.99 -2.03 -9.05
C GLN A 218 2.15 -1.31 -10.40
N ARG A 219 1.74 -1.93 -11.51
CA ARG A 219 1.80 -1.32 -12.85
C ARG A 219 0.92 -0.08 -12.95
N ASP A 220 -0.33 -0.18 -12.50
CA ASP A 220 -1.28 0.93 -12.59
C ASP A 220 -0.84 2.14 -11.75
N ILE A 221 -0.25 1.89 -10.57
CA ILE A 221 0.29 2.95 -9.71
C ILE A 221 1.48 3.64 -10.38
N LEU A 222 2.45 2.87 -10.90
CA LEU A 222 3.64 3.43 -11.56
C LEU A 222 3.28 4.19 -12.84
N GLN A 223 2.33 3.68 -13.63
CA GLN A 223 1.82 4.40 -14.81
C GLN A 223 1.13 5.71 -14.42
N SER A 224 0.36 5.71 -13.34
CA SER A 224 -0.25 6.94 -12.82
C SER A 224 0.81 7.94 -12.36
N LEU A 225 1.90 7.47 -11.74
CA LEU A 225 3.00 8.32 -11.30
C LEU A 225 3.82 8.90 -12.46
N ILE A 226 4.07 8.11 -13.50
CA ILE A 226 4.68 8.59 -14.76
C ILE A 226 3.81 9.69 -15.38
N GLN A 227 2.50 9.46 -15.47
CA GLN A 227 1.59 10.47 -16.01
C GLN A 227 1.57 11.73 -15.14
N PHE A 228 1.58 11.58 -13.82
CA PHE A 228 1.67 12.71 -12.89
C PHE A 228 2.95 13.53 -13.09
N ALA A 229 4.12 12.90 -13.29
CA ALA A 229 5.37 13.59 -13.57
C ALA A 229 5.29 14.39 -14.89
N ARG A 230 4.76 13.79 -15.96
CA ARG A 230 4.49 14.48 -17.23
C ARG A 230 3.52 15.64 -17.10
N ASP A 231 2.54 15.53 -16.20
CA ASP A 231 1.59 16.62 -15.95
C ASP A 231 2.30 17.80 -15.29
N LYS A 232 3.19 17.55 -14.32
CA LYS A 232 4.05 18.58 -13.71
C LYS A 232 4.94 19.29 -14.73
N ALA A 233 5.61 18.55 -15.62
CA ALA A 233 6.39 19.15 -16.70
C ALA A 233 5.54 20.07 -17.59
N ARG A 234 4.34 19.61 -18.00
CA ARG A 234 3.43 20.42 -18.83
C ARG A 234 2.91 21.67 -18.10
N GLU A 235 2.72 21.60 -16.79
CA GLU A 235 2.36 22.74 -15.95
C GLU A 235 3.49 23.77 -15.89
N ALA A 236 4.74 23.31 -15.67
CA ALA A 236 5.94 24.16 -15.65
C ALA A 236 6.14 24.90 -16.98
N ILE A 237 6.04 24.19 -18.12
CA ILE A 237 6.15 24.79 -19.46
C ILE A 237 5.07 25.86 -19.66
N ARG A 238 3.83 25.58 -19.24
CA ARG A 238 2.73 26.55 -19.40
C ARG A 238 2.98 27.80 -18.55
N ALA A 239 3.42 27.64 -17.32
CA ALA A 239 3.77 28.76 -16.44
C ALA A 239 4.91 29.61 -17.05
N ALA A 240 5.93 28.97 -17.63
CA ALA A 240 7.02 29.65 -18.32
C ALA A 240 6.54 30.49 -19.52
N GLN A 241 5.65 29.91 -20.33
CA GLN A 241 5.04 30.59 -21.48
C GLN A 241 4.20 31.80 -21.06
N GLU A 242 3.45 31.70 -19.96
CA GLU A 242 2.68 32.81 -19.39
C GLU A 242 3.58 33.95 -18.89
N LEU A 243 4.80 33.63 -18.43
CA LEU A 243 5.82 34.59 -18.03
C LEU A 243 6.64 35.14 -19.22
N GLY A 244 6.40 34.66 -20.43
CA GLY A 244 7.10 35.08 -21.64
C GLY A 244 8.51 34.50 -21.80
N LEU A 245 8.83 33.43 -21.06
CA LEU A 245 10.08 32.68 -21.20
C LEU A 245 9.98 31.73 -22.41
N GLN A 246 11.02 31.66 -23.23
CA GLN A 246 11.14 30.63 -24.26
C GLN A 246 11.75 29.39 -23.63
N VAL A 247 10.96 28.31 -23.55
CA VAL A 247 11.48 26.98 -23.24
C VAL A 247 11.99 26.40 -24.57
N VAL A 248 13.30 26.19 -24.66
CA VAL A 248 13.94 25.52 -25.81
C VAL A 248 14.16 24.07 -25.38
N ASP A 249 13.61 23.11 -26.13
CA ASP A 249 13.93 21.69 -25.92
C ASP A 249 15.40 21.47 -26.30
N GLU A 250 16.24 21.03 -25.35
CA GLU A 250 17.65 20.73 -25.64
C GLU A 250 17.82 19.61 -26.68
N GLU A 251 16.78 18.78 -26.92
CA GLU A 251 16.76 17.79 -27.99
C GLU A 251 16.78 18.40 -29.41
N ASP A 252 16.34 19.66 -29.58
CA ASP A 252 16.37 20.37 -30.86
C ASP A 252 17.77 20.97 -31.17
N GLU A 253 18.69 21.03 -30.21
CA GLU A 253 20.05 21.56 -30.41
C GLU A 253 21.05 20.52 -30.96
N GLU A 254 20.77 19.21 -30.87
CA GLU A 254 21.65 18.17 -31.43
C GLU A 254 21.50 17.99 -32.96
N GLU A 255 20.53 18.64 -33.61
CA GLU A 255 20.32 18.59 -35.07
C GLU A 255 20.80 19.84 -35.85
N ALA A 256 21.50 20.79 -35.22
CA ALA A 256 21.94 22.06 -35.85
C ALA A 256 23.43 22.12 -36.27
#